data_AF-A0A922FJ94-F1
#
_entry.id   AF-A0A922FJ94-F1
#
_cell.length_a   1.000
_cell.length_b   1.000
_cell.length_c   1.000
_cell.angle_alpha   90.00
_cell.angle_beta   90.00
_cell.angle_gamma   90.00
#
_symmetry.space_group_name_H-M   'P 1'
#
loop_
_entity.id
_entity.type
_entity.pdbx_description
1 polymer ?
#
loop_
_entity_poly.entity_id
_entity_poly.type
_entity_poly.pdbx_seq_one_letter_code
_entity_poly.pdbx_strand_id
1 'polypeptide(L)'
;MFGVVFPNLSFPMDNSTFSQIDTFRWVLDMNTFVGEAYDQVRDMCIFLRNSFTLPPDKALAVYIQSPGSPFLFCGAVSLGRPSAVLSLPWPEPGWQMQLTADAAPLSAKIGFSVEDLATLPSLDVVAEKKIERARLEGWGEYVQFHGVILRR
;
A
#
# COMPACT_ATOMS: atom_id res chain seq x y z
N MET A 1 9.75 7.20 -7.10
CA MET A 1 8.49 6.63 -7.61
C MET A 1 7.39 6.72 -6.56
N PHE A 2 7.40 5.91 -5.51
CA PHE A 2 6.43 6.03 -4.39
C PHE A 2 7.08 5.80 -3.03
N GLY A 3 6.37 6.12 -1.95
CA GLY A 3 6.71 5.84 -0.57
C GLY A 3 5.47 5.40 0.21
N VAL A 4 5.70 4.72 1.33
CA VAL A 4 4.68 4.11 2.17
C VAL A 4 4.96 4.37 3.63
N VAL A 5 3.93 4.63 4.43
CA VAL A 5 4.00 4.69 5.90
C VAL A 5 2.92 3.78 6.47
N PHE A 6 3.30 2.94 7.43
CA PHE A 6 2.35 2.20 8.27
C PHE A 6 2.17 2.95 9.60
N PRO A 7 0.97 3.48 9.90
CA PRO A 7 0.71 4.25 11.10
C PRO A 7 1.18 3.52 12.37
N ASN A 8 1.95 4.21 13.22
CA ASN A 8 2.51 3.70 14.49
C ASN A 8 3.45 2.49 14.37
N LEU A 9 3.77 2.05 13.15
CA LEU A 9 4.55 0.84 12.89
C LEU A 9 5.84 1.13 12.12
N SER A 10 5.87 2.18 11.30
CA SER A 10 7.06 2.51 10.52
C SER A 10 7.30 4.01 10.36
N PHE A 11 8.57 4.36 10.13
CA PHE A 11 8.92 5.60 9.42
C PHE A 11 8.58 5.48 7.92
N PRO A 12 8.58 6.59 7.15
CA PRO A 12 8.39 6.51 5.71
C PRO A 12 9.41 5.58 5.04
N MET A 13 8.88 4.55 4.39
CA MET A 13 9.65 3.58 3.63
C MET A 13 9.59 3.91 2.15
N ASP A 14 10.67 3.61 1.45
CA ASP A 14 10.79 3.84 0.02
C ASP A 14 10.66 2.56 -0.79
N ASN A 15 10.45 2.70 -2.10
CA ASN A 15 10.33 1.57 -3.01
C ASN A 15 11.53 0.60 -3.00
N SER A 16 12.71 1.00 -2.50
CA SER A 16 13.88 0.10 -2.38
C SER A 16 13.78 -0.85 -1.19
N THR A 17 12.89 -0.56 -0.23
CA THR A 17 12.57 -1.46 0.89
C THR A 17 11.72 -2.66 0.45
N PHE A 18 11.14 -2.61 -0.75
CA PHE A 18 10.27 -3.64 -1.29
C PHE A 18 11.03 -4.53 -2.26
N SER A 19 10.66 -5.81 -2.31
CA SER A 19 11.18 -6.73 -3.32
C SER A 19 10.57 -6.38 -4.67
N GLN A 20 11.38 -5.91 -5.60
CA GLN A 20 10.95 -5.66 -6.97
C GLN A 20 10.87 -6.99 -7.73
N ILE A 21 9.66 -7.39 -8.12
CA ILE A 21 9.43 -8.64 -8.86
C ILE A 21 9.44 -8.42 -10.37
N ASP A 22 9.20 -7.18 -10.81
CA ASP A 22 9.24 -6.73 -12.19
C ASP A 22 9.46 -5.21 -12.23
N THR A 23 9.75 -4.66 -13.41
CA THR A 23 9.94 -3.23 -13.68
C THR A 23 8.82 -2.37 -13.09
N PHE A 24 7.59 -2.89 -13.09
CA PHE A 24 6.37 -2.19 -12.68
C PHE A 24 5.67 -2.80 -11.47
N ARG A 25 6.30 -3.76 -10.77
CA ARG A 25 5.67 -4.47 -9.65
C ARG A 25 6.63 -4.67 -8.47
N TRP A 26 6.12 -4.40 -7.28
CA TRP A 26 6.84 -4.55 -6.01
C TRP A 26 5.99 -5.31 -5.00
N VAL A 27 6.65 -5.99 -4.08
CA VAL A 27 6.01 -6.75 -3.01
C VAL A 27 6.69 -6.45 -1.68
N LEU A 28 5.89 -6.21 -0.65
CA LEU A 28 6.30 -6.27 0.76
C LEU A 28 5.89 -7.62 1.33
N ASP A 29 6.86 -8.38 1.82
CA ASP A 29 6.57 -9.57 2.62
C ASP A 29 6.31 -9.14 4.08
N MET A 30 5.10 -9.40 4.58
CA MET A 30 4.70 -9.00 5.91
C MET A 30 5.40 -9.81 7.01
N ASN A 31 5.85 -11.03 6.71
CA ASN A 31 6.61 -11.83 7.66
C ASN A 31 7.94 -11.15 8.02
N THR A 32 8.59 -10.53 7.03
CA THR A 32 9.83 -9.76 7.26
C THR A 32 9.55 -8.43 7.97
N PHE A 33 8.38 -7.83 7.74
CA PHE A 33 8.04 -6.51 8.27
C PHE A 33 7.52 -6.56 9.72
N VAL A 34 6.51 -7.39 9.99
CA VAL A 34 5.79 -7.49 11.28
C VAL A 34 5.54 -8.94 11.74
N GLY A 35 6.05 -9.93 11.00
CA GLY A 35 5.85 -11.34 11.33
C GLY A 35 4.39 -11.79 11.18
N GLU A 36 3.91 -12.53 12.17
CA GLU A 36 2.55 -13.09 12.20
C GLU A 36 1.47 -12.02 12.47
N ALA A 37 1.84 -10.84 12.96
CA ALA A 37 0.90 -9.76 13.33
C ALA A 37 0.47 -8.88 12.14
N TYR A 38 0.47 -9.42 10.92
CA TYR A 38 0.12 -8.67 9.71
C TYR A 38 -1.32 -8.12 9.74
N ASP A 39 -2.23 -8.83 10.42
CA ASP A 39 -3.64 -8.48 10.59
C ASP A 39 -3.87 -7.23 11.46
N GLN A 40 -2.87 -6.86 12.27
CA GLN A 40 -2.87 -5.61 13.04
C GLN A 40 -2.57 -4.39 12.17
N VAL A 41 -2.01 -4.60 10.97
CA VAL A 41 -1.72 -3.53 10.00
C VAL A 41 -2.99 -3.20 9.21
N ARG A 42 -3.82 -2.29 9.74
CA ARG A 42 -5.15 -2.02 9.18
C ARG A 42 -5.21 -0.88 8.18
N ASP A 43 -4.26 0.03 8.24
CA ASP A 43 -4.22 1.21 7.38
C ASP A 43 -2.79 1.47 6.93
N MET A 44 -2.66 2.13 5.79
CA MET A 44 -1.39 2.47 5.16
C MET A 44 -1.52 3.80 4.43
N CYS A 45 -0.55 4.68 4.60
CA CYS A 45 -0.42 5.89 3.80
C CYS A 45 0.52 5.59 2.63
N ILE A 46 0.07 5.86 1.40
CA ILE A 46 0.88 5.73 0.19
C ILE A 46 0.95 7.08 -0.51
N PHE A 47 2.11 7.39 -1.08
CA PHE A 47 2.33 8.65 -1.79
C PHE A 47 3.36 8.52 -2.91
N LEU A 48 3.20 9.30 -3.98
CA LEU A 48 4.16 9.41 -5.06
C LEU A 48 5.26 10.41 -4.66
N ARG A 49 6.51 9.96 -4.56
CA ARG A 49 7.65 10.82 -4.17
C ARG A 49 8.14 11.75 -5.28
N ASN A 50 7.86 11.41 -6.54
CA ASN A 50 8.23 12.25 -7.67
C ASN A 50 7.22 12.01 -8.80
N SER A 51 6.51 13.06 -9.21
CA SER A 51 5.45 13.03 -10.23
C SER A 51 5.97 12.73 -11.65
N PHE A 52 7.29 12.69 -11.84
CA PHE A 52 7.94 12.44 -13.14
C PHE A 52 8.13 10.96 -13.51
N THR A 53 7.64 10.01 -12.71
CA THR A 53 7.89 8.57 -12.94
C THR A 53 6.68 7.75 -13.35
N LEU A 54 5.47 8.30 -13.24
CA LEU A 54 4.24 7.60 -13.62
C LEU A 54 3.67 8.26 -14.88
N PRO A 55 3.42 7.51 -15.96
CA PRO A 55 2.73 8.07 -17.13
C PRO A 55 1.34 8.62 -16.74
N PRO A 56 0.80 9.62 -17.46
CA PRO A 56 -0.44 10.31 -17.08
C PRO A 56 -1.69 9.42 -17.09
N ASP A 57 -1.66 8.35 -17.89
CA ASP A 57 -2.71 7.32 -18.01
C ASP A 57 -2.50 6.15 -17.03
N LYS A 58 -1.54 6.25 -16.11
CA LYS A 58 -1.19 5.17 -15.18
C LYS A 58 -1.44 5.55 -13.72
N ALA A 59 -1.67 4.52 -12.93
CA ALA A 59 -1.85 4.58 -11.49
C ALA A 59 -0.99 3.51 -10.80
N LEU A 60 -0.60 3.78 -9.56
CA LEU A 60 0.02 2.79 -8.69
C LEU A 60 -1.06 2.13 -7.84
N ALA A 61 -1.47 0.94 -8.26
CA ALA A 61 -2.44 0.10 -7.57
C ALA A 61 -1.82 -0.65 -6.40
N VAL A 62 -2.59 -0.80 -5.33
CA VAL A 62 -2.24 -1.51 -4.10
C VAL A 62 -3.12 -2.72 -3.94
N TYR A 63 -2.50 -3.85 -3.65
CA TYR A 63 -3.16 -5.12 -3.40
C TYR A 63 -2.68 -5.71 -2.07
N ILE A 64 -3.53 -6.49 -1.41
CA ILE A 64 -3.16 -7.25 -0.22
C ILE A 64 -3.48 -8.72 -0.39
N GLN A 65 -2.73 -9.57 0.29
CA GLN A 65 -2.90 -11.01 0.28
C GLN A 65 -2.64 -11.55 1.68
N SER A 66 -3.58 -12.31 2.23
CA SER A 66 -3.34 -13.12 3.43
C SER A 66 -2.68 -14.45 3.02
N PRO A 67 -2.05 -15.19 3.95
CA PRO A 67 -1.45 -16.49 3.65
C PRO A 67 -2.43 -17.41 2.92
N GLY A 68 -2.06 -17.87 1.72
CA GLY A 68 -2.88 -18.79 0.92
C GLY A 68 -4.13 -18.16 0.26
N SER A 69 -4.40 -16.87 0.43
CA SER A 69 -5.51 -16.18 -0.25
C SER A 69 -5.07 -15.64 -1.62
N PRO A 70 -6.01 -15.28 -2.52
CA PRO A 70 -5.70 -14.43 -3.67
C PRO A 70 -5.40 -12.98 -3.24
N PHE A 71 -4.81 -12.20 -4.16
CA PHE A 71 -4.63 -10.76 -3.98
C PHE A 71 -5.96 -10.00 -4.15
N LEU A 72 -6.21 -9.05 -3.26
CA LEU A 72 -7.37 -8.16 -3.23
C LEU A 72 -6.95 -6.72 -3.49
N PHE A 73 -7.60 -6.04 -4.45
CA PHE A 73 -7.39 -4.61 -4.71
C PHE A 73 -7.88 -3.74 -3.54
N CYS A 74 -7.04 -2.82 -3.07
CA CYS A 74 -7.34 -1.94 -1.93
C CYS A 74 -7.49 -0.47 -2.33
N GLY A 75 -6.91 -0.06 -3.44
CA GLY A 75 -6.94 1.31 -3.91
C GLY A 75 -5.71 1.64 -4.76
N ALA A 76 -5.63 2.90 -5.20
CA ALA A 76 -4.49 3.38 -5.97
C ALA A 76 -4.23 4.87 -5.75
N VAL A 77 -3.05 5.29 -6.18
CA VAL A 77 -2.64 6.70 -6.32
C VAL A 77 -2.23 6.98 -7.77
N SER A 78 -2.47 8.20 -8.24
CA SER A 78 -2.16 8.64 -9.61
C SER A 78 -1.61 10.07 -9.58
N LEU A 79 -1.25 10.64 -10.74
CA LEU A 79 -0.81 12.04 -10.78
C LEU A 79 -1.92 13.02 -10.33
N GLY A 80 -3.19 12.68 -10.58
CA GLY A 80 -4.34 13.48 -10.13
C GLY A 80 -4.62 13.34 -8.64
N ARG A 81 -4.21 12.23 -8.02
CA ARG A 81 -4.30 11.98 -6.58
C ARG A 81 -3.03 11.30 -6.09
N PRO A 82 -1.96 12.07 -5.81
CA PRO A 82 -0.61 11.54 -5.60
C PRO A 82 -0.42 10.87 -4.25
N SER A 83 -1.39 10.98 -3.32
CA SER A 83 -1.35 10.31 -2.03
C SER A 83 -2.74 9.86 -1.59
N ALA A 84 -2.78 8.82 -0.75
CA ALA A 84 -4.00 8.32 -0.14
C ALA A 84 -3.70 7.57 1.17
N VAL A 85 -4.67 7.57 2.08
CA VAL A 85 -4.74 6.61 3.19
C VAL A 85 -5.65 5.47 2.74
N LEU A 86 -5.10 4.26 2.68
CA LEU A 86 -5.79 3.05 2.27
C LEU A 86 -6.01 2.17 3.48
N SER A 87 -7.20 1.59 3.60
CA SER A 87 -7.43 0.50 4.53
C SER A 87 -7.04 -0.82 3.90
N LEU A 88 -6.56 -1.73 4.74
CA LEU A 88 -6.11 -3.05 4.36
C LEU A 88 -7.08 -4.08 4.93
N PRO A 89 -8.23 -4.34 4.27
CA PRO A 89 -9.19 -5.34 4.70
C PRO A 89 -8.65 -6.73 4.39
N TRP A 90 -7.70 -7.21 5.21
CA TRP A 90 -7.04 -8.50 5.02
C TRP A 90 -8.08 -9.60 4.74
N PRO A 91 -7.99 -10.29 3.59
CA PRO A 91 -8.91 -11.37 3.29
C PRO A 91 -8.71 -12.53 4.28
N GLU A 92 -9.71 -13.40 4.40
CA GLU A 92 -9.54 -14.63 5.16
C GLU A 92 -8.36 -15.44 4.59
N PRO A 93 -7.45 -15.95 5.44
CA PRO A 93 -6.36 -16.79 4.99
C PRO A 93 -6.94 -18.05 4.31
N GLY A 94 -6.30 -18.47 3.22
CA GLY A 94 -6.75 -19.64 2.49
C GLY A 94 -6.56 -20.92 3.31
N TRP A 95 -7.54 -21.83 3.26
CA TRP A 95 -7.50 -23.13 3.95
C TRP A 95 -6.41 -24.09 3.46
N GLN A 96 -5.61 -23.69 2.46
CA GLN A 96 -4.44 -24.44 2.03
C GLN A 96 -3.27 -24.19 3.00
N MET A 97 -3.42 -24.60 4.25
CA MET A 97 -2.26 -24.83 5.11
C MET A 97 -1.42 -25.91 4.44
N GLN A 98 -0.20 -25.56 4.01
CA GLN A 98 0.72 -26.49 3.37
C GLN A 98 1.02 -27.66 4.32
N LEU A 99 0.41 -28.80 4.02
CA LEU A 99 0.71 -30.11 4.61
C LEU A 99 2.02 -30.72 4.06
N THR A 100 2.86 -29.93 3.39
CA THR A 100 4.16 -30.36 2.85
C THR A 100 5.28 -29.62 3.57
N ALA A 101 6.06 -30.37 4.34
CA ALA A 101 7.11 -29.90 5.25
C ALA A 101 8.32 -29.20 4.59
N ASP A 102 8.30 -28.97 3.27
CA ASP A 102 9.41 -28.44 2.47
C ASP A 102 9.06 -27.13 1.72
N ALA A 103 7.86 -26.58 1.92
CA ALA A 103 7.47 -25.30 1.31
C ALA A 103 7.76 -24.14 2.26
N ALA A 104 8.30 -23.03 1.73
CA ALA A 104 8.48 -21.80 2.49
C ALA A 104 7.13 -21.35 3.10
N PRO A 105 7.11 -20.89 4.37
CA PRO A 105 5.87 -20.49 5.03
C PRO A 105 5.07 -19.48 4.18
N LEU A 106 3.76 -19.71 4.03
CA LEU A 106 2.89 -18.76 3.37
C LEU A 106 2.84 -17.47 4.20
N SER A 107 3.45 -16.40 3.69
CA SER A 107 3.41 -15.06 4.27
C SER A 107 2.32 -14.20 3.65
N ALA A 108 1.73 -13.32 4.47
CA ALA A 108 0.91 -12.22 3.97
C ALA A 108 1.77 -11.24 3.18
N LYS A 109 1.18 -10.57 2.17
CA LYS A 109 1.89 -9.69 1.26
C LYS A 109 1.09 -8.44 0.93
N ILE A 110 1.81 -7.33 0.72
CA ILE A 110 1.27 -6.13 0.10
C ILE A 110 1.95 -5.96 -1.27
N GLY A 111 1.16 -5.98 -2.33
CA GLY A 111 1.60 -5.82 -3.70
C GLY A 111 1.36 -4.40 -4.21
N PHE A 112 2.30 -3.89 -4.99
CA PHE A 112 2.22 -2.60 -5.66
C PHE A 112 2.44 -2.82 -7.15
N SER A 113 1.58 -2.25 -8.00
CA SER A 113 1.60 -2.48 -9.45
C SER A 113 1.29 -1.19 -10.20
N VAL A 114 2.05 -0.88 -11.24
CA VAL A 114 1.68 0.21 -12.18
C VAL A 114 0.70 -0.33 -13.21
N GLU A 115 -0.50 0.24 -13.23
CA GLU A 115 -1.60 -0.20 -14.08
C GLU A 115 -2.27 0.97 -14.79
N ASP A 116 -3.08 0.65 -15.79
CA ASP A 116 -3.88 1.64 -16.50
C ASP A 116 -4.94 2.22 -15.57
N LEU A 117 -4.99 3.55 -15.48
CA LEU A 117 -5.96 4.22 -14.63
C LEU A 117 -7.40 3.87 -15.05
N ALA A 118 -7.65 3.63 -16.34
CA ALA A 118 -8.97 3.29 -16.86
C ALA A 118 -9.44 1.87 -16.50
N THR A 119 -8.52 0.96 -16.12
CA THR A 119 -8.85 -0.43 -15.77
C THR A 119 -9.10 -0.64 -14.28
N LEU A 120 -8.74 0.34 -13.45
CA LEU A 120 -8.86 0.22 -12.00
C LEU A 120 -10.29 0.50 -11.52
N PRO A 121 -10.76 -0.23 -10.49
CA PRO A 121 -12.03 0.08 -9.83
C PRO A 121 -12.08 1.53 -9.37
N SER A 122 -13.25 2.17 -9.44
CA SER A 122 -13.41 3.59 -9.09
C SER A 122 -12.84 3.88 -7.70
N LEU A 123 -11.88 4.80 -7.64
CA LEU A 123 -11.06 5.18 -6.48
C LEU A 123 -11.83 5.82 -5.31
N ASP A 124 -13.15 5.94 -5.42
CA ASP A 124 -13.94 7.01 -4.81
C ASP A 124 -14.85 6.60 -3.65
N VAL A 125 -15.02 7.57 -2.74
CA VAL A 125 -15.92 7.67 -1.57
C VAL A 125 -15.34 7.31 -0.17
N VAL A 126 -14.52 6.27 0.01
CA VAL A 126 -14.04 5.91 1.37
C VAL A 126 -12.80 6.71 1.81
N ALA A 127 -11.93 7.08 0.85
CA ALA A 127 -10.65 7.70 1.13
C ALA A 127 -10.77 9.15 1.68
N GLU A 128 -11.67 9.98 1.14
CA GLU A 128 -11.78 11.40 1.53
C GLU A 128 -12.20 11.59 3.00
N LYS A 129 -13.16 10.78 3.49
CA LYS A 129 -13.60 10.85 4.90
C LYS A 129 -12.52 10.40 5.88
N LYS A 130 -11.58 9.55 5.46
CA LYS A 130 -10.47 9.08 6.29
C LYS A 130 -9.29 10.04 6.30
N ILE A 131 -9.02 10.70 5.17
CA ILE A 131 -8.01 11.77 5.09
C ILE A 131 -8.34 12.90 6.08
N GLU A 132 -9.61 13.32 6.15
CA GLU A 132 -10.04 14.34 7.11
C GLU A 132 -9.93 13.87 8.56
N ARG A 133 -10.27 12.60 8.84
CA ARG A 133 -10.12 12.02 10.18
C ARG A 133 -8.65 11.92 10.62
N ALA A 134 -7.77 11.48 9.72
CA ALA A 134 -6.33 11.45 9.96
C ALA A 134 -5.80 12.86 10.27
N ARG A 135 -6.28 13.88 9.54
CA ARG A 135 -5.94 15.28 9.80
C ARG A 135 -6.36 15.74 11.21
N LEU A 136 -7.53 15.32 11.69
CA LEU A 136 -8.05 15.64 13.03
C LEU A 136 -7.34 14.87 14.16
N GLU A 137 -6.82 13.68 13.88
CA GLU A 137 -6.12 12.83 14.85
C GLU A 137 -4.61 13.16 14.99
N GLY A 138 -4.17 14.31 14.48
CA GLY A 138 -2.78 14.77 14.59
C GLY A 138 -1.85 14.30 13.46
N TRP A 139 -2.38 13.60 12.46
CA TRP A 139 -1.63 13.19 11.25
C TRP A 139 -1.62 14.28 10.18
N GLY A 140 -2.09 15.49 10.52
CA GLY A 140 -2.17 16.64 9.63
C GLY A 140 -0.83 16.96 8.96
N GLU A 141 0.29 16.86 9.67
CA GLU A 141 1.62 17.11 9.08
C GLU A 141 2.02 16.06 8.03
N TYR A 142 1.70 14.78 8.24
CA TYR A 142 2.03 13.69 7.30
C TYR A 142 1.14 13.70 6.04
N VAL A 143 -0.12 14.07 6.20
CA VAL A 143 -1.09 14.22 5.09
C VAL A 143 -0.89 15.54 4.34
N GLN A 144 -0.38 16.57 5.02
CA GLN A 144 0.00 17.85 4.41
C GLN A 144 1.36 17.83 3.72
N PHE A 145 2.07 16.70 3.65
CA PHE A 145 3.18 16.49 2.72
C PHE A 145 2.70 16.41 1.25
N HIS A 146 2.02 17.48 0.82
CA HIS A 146 2.32 18.25 -0.39
C HIS A 146 1.45 18.04 -1.64
N GLY A 147 0.72 19.00 -2.23
CA GLY A 147 0.50 20.42 -1.87
C GLY A 147 1.72 21.18 -1.33
N VAL A 148 2.84 21.22 -2.06
CA VAL A 148 4.20 21.38 -1.50
C VAL A 148 4.49 22.59 -0.58
N ILE A 149 4.80 22.38 0.72
CA ILE A 149 5.67 23.25 1.55
C ILE A 149 6.63 22.49 2.50
N LEU A 150 7.88 22.39 2.07
CA LEU A 150 9.05 21.99 2.87
C LEU A 150 9.47 23.19 3.73
N ARG A 151 10.17 22.89 4.83
CA ARG A 151 10.98 23.73 5.76
C ARG A 151 10.31 23.90 7.13
N ARG A 152 11.02 23.77 8.25
CA ARG A 152 12.47 23.74 8.49
C ARG A 152 12.75 22.93 9.75
#